data_AF-A0A957ZHC7-F1
#
_entry.id   AF-A0A957ZHC7-F1
#
_cell.length_a   1.000
_cell.length_b   1.000
_cell.length_c   1.000
_cell.angle_alpha   90.00
_cell.angle_beta   90.00
_cell.angle_gamma   90.00
#
_symmetry.space_group_name_H-M   'P 1'
#
loop_
_entity.id
_entity.type
_entity.pdbx_description
1 polymer ?
#
loop_
_entity_poly.entity_id
_entity_poly.type
_entity_poly.pdbx_seq_one_letter_code
_entity_poly.pdbx_strand_id
1 'polypeptide(L)' 'IHARVAALTAWLLDAMSGLRHANGAPVVQIYGPVEPVARGGTIAFTVRDPGGVDF' A
#
# COMPACT_ATOMS: atom_id res chain seq x y z
N ILE A 1 -13.89 -10.68 -14.15
CA ILE A 1 -13.72 -9.63 -13.11
C ILE A 1 -12.43 -9.83 -12.27
N HIS A 2 -12.14 -11.05 -11.79
CA HIS A 2 -11.00 -11.31 -10.89
C HIS A 2 -9.62 -10.90 -11.42
N ALA A 3 -9.33 -11.13 -12.70
CA ALA A 3 -8.03 -10.74 -13.29
C ALA A 3 -7.76 -9.23 -13.20
N ARG A 4 -8.77 -8.40 -13.45
CA ARG A 4 -8.66 -6.93 -13.35
C ARG A 4 -8.47 -6.48 -11.90
N VAL A 5 -9.17 -7.11 -10.96
CA VAL A 5 -9.00 -6.83 -9.52
C VAL A 5 -7.59 -7.17 -9.09
N ALA A 6 -7.09 -8.38 -9.43
CA ALA A 6 -5.74 -8.80 -9.09
C ALA A 6 -4.67 -7.85 -9.69
N ALA A 7 -4.80 -7.50 -10.98
CA ALA A 7 -3.86 -6.59 -11.63
C ALA A 7 -3.83 -5.20 -11.00
N LEU A 8 -5.00 -4.60 -10.74
CA LEU A 8 -5.07 -3.28 -10.15
C LEU A 8 -4.58 -3.28 -8.68
N THR A 9 -4.90 -4.32 -7.92
CA THR A 9 -4.45 -4.44 -6.53
C THR A 9 -2.95 -4.65 -6.45
N ALA A 10 -2.36 -5.47 -7.32
CA ALA A 10 -0.90 -5.64 -7.40
C ALA A 10 -0.20 -4.31 -7.71
N TRP A 11 -0.68 -3.61 -8.74
CA TRP A 11 -0.13 -2.29 -9.11
C TRP A 11 -0.26 -1.27 -7.98
N LEU A 12 -1.42 -1.21 -7.31
CA LEU A 12 -1.65 -0.26 -6.23
C LEU A 12 -0.79 -0.54 -5.00
N LEU A 13 -0.60 -1.82 -4.63
CA LEU A 13 0.27 -2.22 -3.52
C LEU A 13 1.72 -1.80 -3.76
N ASP A 14 2.22 -2.00 -4.98
CA ASP A 14 3.57 -1.58 -5.38
C ASP A 14 3.71 -0.05 -5.31
N ALA A 15 2.79 0.67 -5.94
CA ALA A 15 2.78 2.14 -5.93
C ALA A 15 2.74 2.72 -4.51
N MET A 16 1.83 2.21 -3.66
CA MET A 16 1.71 2.63 -2.26
C MET A 16 2.98 2.32 -1.46
N SER A 17 3.55 1.12 -1.63
CA SER A 17 4.77 0.69 -0.93
C SER A 17 6.00 1.51 -1.33
N GLY A 18 5.97 2.16 -2.51
CA GLY A 18 7.01 3.06 -3.00
C GLY A 18 6.91 4.51 -2.53
N LEU A 19 5.79 4.95 -1.94
CA LEU A 19 5.62 6.35 -1.54
C LEU A 19 6.55 6.75 -0.40
N ARG A 20 7.31 7.83 -0.59
CA ARG A 20 8.26 8.38 0.40
C ARG A 20 8.08 9.88 0.55
N HIS A 21 8.18 10.35 1.79
CA HIS A 21 8.40 11.76 2.11
C HIS A 21 9.79 12.20 1.67
N ALA A 22 10.04 13.50 1.61
CA ALA A 22 11.34 14.05 1.20
C ALA A 22 12.52 13.58 2.08
N ASN A 23 12.25 13.19 3.33
CA ASN A 23 13.22 12.62 4.26
C ASN A 23 13.41 11.09 4.11
N GLY A 24 12.76 10.46 3.13
CA GLY A 24 12.80 9.02 2.91
C GLY A 24 11.89 8.21 3.82
N ALA A 25 11.10 8.83 4.70
CA ALA A 25 10.12 8.12 5.51
C ALA A 25 8.95 7.61 4.64
N PRO A 26 8.42 6.41 4.89
CA PRO A 26 7.26 5.88 4.18
C PRO A 26 5.98 6.68 4.45
N VAL A 27 5.24 7.01 3.39
CA VAL A 27 3.99 7.79 3.50
C VAL A 27 2.82 6.93 4.01
N VAL A 28 2.85 5.62 3.77
CA VAL A 28 1.77 4.71 4.15
C VAL A 28 2.30 3.54 4.97
N GLN A 29 1.44 2.98 5.81
CA GLN A 29 1.66 1.67 6.43
C GLN A 29 0.49 0.76 6.03
N ILE A 30 0.82 -0.32 5.32
CA ILE A 30 -0.14 -1.31 4.85
C ILE A 30 -0.30 -2.38 5.93
N TYR A 31 -1.53 -2.79 6.21
CA TYR A 31 -1.81 -3.87 7.14
C TYR A 31 -1.96 -5.20 6.39
N GLY A 32 -1.17 -6.19 6.83
CA GLY A 32 -1.15 -7.52 6.24
C GLY A 32 -0.14 -7.69 5.10
N PRO A 33 -0.21 -8.82 4.36
CA PRO A 33 0.72 -9.13 3.30
C PRO A 33 0.64 -8.14 2.13
N VAL A 34 1.80 -7.72 1.65
CA VAL A 34 1.94 -6.84 0.47
C VAL A 34 2.04 -7.64 -0.83
N GLU A 35 2.22 -8.96 -0.73
CA GLU A 35 2.20 -9.86 -1.85
C GLU A 35 0.77 -9.97 -2.43
N PRO A 36 0.59 -9.83 -3.76
CA PRO A 36 -0.73 -9.89 -4.38
C PRO A 36 -1.25 -11.33 -4.58
N VAL A 37 -0.84 -12.27 -3.73
CA VAL A 37 -1.19 -13.70 -3.85
C VAL A 37 -2.44 -14.02 -3.03
N ALA A 38 -3.38 -14.74 -3.65
CA ALA A 38 -4.59 -15.23 -2.99
C ALA A 38 -5.38 -14.15 -2.21
N ARG A 39 -5.39 -12.90 -2.71
CA ARG A 39 -6.09 -11.77 -2.08
C ARG A 39 -7.10 -11.09 -3.01
N GLY A 40 -8.11 -10.48 -2.40
CA GLY A 40 -9.06 -9.60 -3.08
C GLY A 40 -8.57 -8.15 -3.17
N GLY A 41 -9.50 -7.24 -3.51
CA GLY A 41 -9.20 -5.83 -3.74
C GLY A 41 -9.06 -4.94 -2.51
N THR A 42 -9.36 -5.44 -1.31
CA THR A 42 -9.41 -4.63 -0.08
C THR A 42 -8.03 -4.42 0.52
N ILE A 43 -7.57 -3.17 0.62
CA ILE A 43 -6.30 -2.79 1.26
C ILE A 43 -6.62 -1.95 2.49
N ALA A 44 -6.21 -2.39 3.67
CA ALA A 44 -6.24 -1.59 4.88
C ALA A 44 -4.88 -0.92 5.07
N PHE A 45 -4.88 0.38 5.34
CA PHE A 45 -3.66 1.16 5.54
C PHE A 45 -3.95 2.40 6.39
N THR A 46 -2.89 2.98 6.94
CA THR A 46 -2.89 4.34 7.46
C THR A 46 -1.91 5.20 6.67
N VAL A 47 -2.08 6.52 6.75
CA VAL A 47 -1.14 7.50 6.21
C VAL A 47 -0.31 8.01 7.37
N ARG A 48 0.99 8.19 7.13
CA ARG A 48 1.95 8.67 8.11
C ARG A 48 2.51 10.01 7.71
N ASP A 49 2.73 10.87 8.69
CA ASP A 49 3.42 12.15 8.51
C ASP A 49 4.94 11.94 8.29
N PRO A 50 5.72 13.00 7.99
CA PRO A 50 7.17 12.87 7.84
C PRO A 50 7.90 12.38 9.09
N GLY A 51 7.31 12.51 10.28
CA GLY A 51 7.82 11.97 11.54
C GLY A 51 7.47 10.50 11.78
N GLY A 52 6.64 9.90 10.92
CA GLY A 52 6.18 8.52 11.02
C GLY A 52 4.95 8.34 11.92
N VAL A 53 4.28 9.42 12.32
CA VAL A 53 3.06 9.38 13.13
C VAL A 53 1.84 9.18 12.22
N ASP A 54 0.95 8.28 12.61
CA ASP A 54 -0.31 8.03 11.91
C ASP A 54 -1.24 9.24 12.02
N PHE A 55 -1.88 9.61 10.90
CA PHE A 55 -2.90 10.67 10.86
C PHE A 55 -4.26 10.24 11.41
#